data_AF-A0A2N5XF55-F1
#
_entry.id   AF-A0A2N5XF55-F1
#
_cell.length_a   1.000
_cell.length_b   1.000
_cell.length_c   1.000
_cell.angle_alpha   90.00
_cell.angle_beta   90.00
_cell.angle_gamma   90.00
#
_symmetry.space_group_name_H-M   'P 1'
#
loop_
_entity.id
_entity.type
_entity.pdbx_description
1 polymer ?
#
loop_
_entity_poly.entity_id
_entity_poly.type
_entity_poly.pdbx_seq_one_letter_code
_entity_poly.pdbx_strand_id
1 'polypeptide(L)' 'MTPLRIAILQSSGHPGDVAANLGALDAAAARAAESGARLLVCPEMFLTGYAIGDAVEQLAEAADGP' A
#
# COMPACT_ATOMS: atom_id res chain seq x y z
N MET A 1 21.13 19.43 -10.70
CA MET A 1 19.78 18.88 -10.48
C MET A 1 19.84 17.96 -9.27
N THR A 2 18.88 18.06 -8.33
CA THR A 2 18.82 17.15 -7.17
C THR A 2 18.22 15.82 -7.62
N PRO A 3 18.87 14.67 -7.38
CA PRO A 3 18.32 13.37 -7.79
C PRO A 3 17.04 13.05 -7.03
N LEU A 4 16.06 12.46 -7.73
CA LEU A 4 14.85 11.92 -7.12
C LEU A 4 15.19 10.59 -6.42
N ARG A 5 14.89 10.48 -5.13
CA ARG A 5 14.96 9.22 -4.39
C ARG A 5 13.58 8.57 -4.33
N ILE A 6 13.51 7.30 -4.72
CA ILE A 6 12.29 6.49 -4.75
C ILE A 6 12.46 5.33 -3.76
N ALA A 7 11.44 5.07 -2.95
CA ALA A 7 11.35 3.89 -2.11
C ALA A 7 10.42 2.86 -2.77
N ILE A 8 10.72 1.58 -2.56
CA ILE A 8 9.88 0.48 -3.03
C ILE A 8 9.47 -0.35 -1.81
N LEU A 9 8.16 -0.46 -1.57
CA LEU A 9 7.62 -1.38 -0.60
C LEU A 9 7.53 -2.77 -1.25
N GLN A 10 8.45 -3.66 -0.89
CA GLN A 10 8.43 -5.04 -1.32
C GLN A 10 7.86 -5.92 -0.21
N SER A 11 6.54 -6.14 -0.25
CA SER A 11 5.80 -6.93 0.74
C SER A 11 4.58 -7.57 0.08
N SER A 12 4.12 -8.70 0.59
CA SER A 12 2.82 -9.27 0.22
C SER A 12 1.66 -8.69 1.04
N GLY A 13 1.97 -7.87 2.05
CA GLY A 13 0.98 -7.38 3.01
C GLY A 13 0.29 -8.51 3.76
N HIS A 14 -0.94 -8.24 4.18
CA HIS A 14 -1.87 -9.18 4.81
C HIS A 14 -3.13 -9.23 3.96
N PRO A 15 -3.24 -10.15 2.98
CA PRO A 15 -4.42 -10.22 2.12
C PRO A 15 -5.72 -10.35 2.93
N GLY A 16 -6.71 -9.51 2.62
CA GLY A 16 -8.00 -9.45 3.31
C GLY A 16 -8.06 -8.56 4.56
N ASP A 17 -6.91 -8.12 5.09
CA ASP A 17 -6.85 -7.26 6.28
C ASP A 17 -6.45 -5.83 5.90
N VAL A 18 -7.47 -5.03 5.52
CA VAL A 18 -7.29 -3.64 5.08
C VAL A 18 -6.69 -2.77 6.18
N ALA A 19 -7.09 -2.97 7.43
CA ALA A 19 -6.60 -2.19 8.56
C ALA A 19 -5.11 -2.45 8.82
N ALA A 20 -4.69 -3.72 8.79
CA ALA A 20 -3.29 -4.08 8.93
C ALA A 20 -2.45 -3.53 7.76
N ASN A 21 -2.97 -3.56 6.53
CA ASN A 21 -2.26 -3.04 5.36
C ASN A 21 -2.13 -1.51 5.38
N LEU A 22 -3.14 -0.77 5.85
CA LEU A 22 -3.03 0.67 6.07
C LEU A 22 -1.94 1.00 7.10
N GLY A 23 -1.92 0.30 8.23
CA GLY A 23 -0.85 0.49 9.23
C GLY A 23 0.54 0.15 8.70
N ALA A 24 0.66 -0.91 7.89
CA ALA A 24 1.92 -1.25 7.23
C ALA A 24 2.35 -0.20 6.20
N LEU A 25 1.40 0.37 5.45
CA LEU A 25 1.63 1.45 4.50
C LEU A 25 2.12 2.71 5.20
N ASP A 26 1.48 3.12 6.29
CA ASP A 26 1.88 4.28 7.09
C ASP A 26 3.32 4.15 7.59
N ALA A 27 3.67 2.97 8.14
CA ALA A 27 5.03 2.69 8.60
C ALA A 27 6.05 2.66 7.44
N ALA A 28 5.66 2.18 6.25
CA ALA A 28 6.52 2.21 5.07
C ALA A 28 6.72 3.63 4.55
N ALA A 29 5.67 4.45 4.51
CA ALA A 29 5.70 5.84 4.08
C ALA A 29 6.57 6.69 5.02
N ALA A 30 6.43 6.53 6.33
CA ALA A 30 7.26 7.21 7.32
C ALA A 30 8.75 6.91 7.12
N ARG A 31 9.13 5.62 7.03
CA ARG A 31 10.52 5.22 6.77
C ARG A 31 11.05 5.71 5.42
N ALA A 32 10.22 5.71 4.38
CA ALA A 32 10.59 6.24 3.08
C ALA A 32 10.90 7.75 3.18
N ALA A 33 10.04 8.51 3.85
CA ALA A 33 10.22 9.94 4.06
C ALA A 33 11.48 10.24 4.90
N GLU A 34 11.72 9.50 5.98
CA GLU A 34 12.94 9.59 6.80
C GLU A 34 14.21 9.34 5.99
N SER A 35 14.15 8.47 4.98
CA SER A 35 15.27 8.19 4.06
C SER A 35 15.47 9.27 2.97
N GLY A 36 14.60 10.29 2.92
CA GLY A 36 14.60 11.33 1.89
C GLY A 36 13.93 10.92 0.58
N ALA A 37 13.18 9.83 0.56
CA ALA A 37 12.40 9.45 -0.63
C ALA A 37 11.23 10.42 -0.85
N ARG A 38 10.93 10.70 -2.12
CA ARG A 38 9.83 11.59 -2.54
C ARG A 38 8.71 10.84 -3.27
N LEU A 39 8.89 9.54 -3.47
CA LEU A 39 7.90 8.63 -4.03
C LEU A 39 8.08 7.28 -3.32
N LEU A 40 6.98 6.69 -2.85
CA LEU A 40 6.90 5.30 -2.42
C LEU A 40 6.06 4.53 -3.43
N VAL A 41 6.63 3.48 -4.01
CA VAL A 41 5.91 2.55 -4.89
C VAL A 41 5.48 1.34 -4.07
N CYS A 42 4.20 0.99 -4.17
CA CYS A 42 3.60 -0.16 -3.48
C CYS A 42 3.21 -1.26 -4.48
N PRO A 43 3.03 -2.50 -4.02
CA PRO A 43 2.46 -3.58 -4.83
C PRO A 43 1.04 -3.27 -5.32
N GLU A 44 0.63 -3.94 -6.38
CA GLU A 44 -0.74 -3.89 -6.88
C GLU A 44 -1.75 -4.36 -5.83
N MET A 45 -2.88 -3.65 -5.70
CA MET A 45 -3.94 -3.93 -4.72
C MET A 45 -3.45 -4.07 -3.28
N PHE A 46 -2.36 -3.38 -2.88
CA PHE A 46 -1.74 -3.60 -1.56
C PHE A 46 -2.69 -3.48 -0.36
N LEU A 47 -3.68 -2.60 -0.42
CA LEU A 47 -4.61 -2.37 0.70
C LEU A 47 -5.51 -3.59 0.96
N THR A 48 -6.03 -4.23 -0.07
CA THR A 48 -6.95 -5.38 0.06
C THR A 48 -6.24 -6.73 -0.13
N GLY A 49 -5.11 -6.74 -0.83
CA GLY A 49 -4.38 -7.93 -1.26
C GLY A 49 -4.64 -8.26 -2.73
N TYR A 50 -3.64 -8.87 -3.37
CA TYR A 50 -3.73 -9.32 -4.76
C TYR A 50 -4.26 -10.77 -4.83
N ALA A 51 -4.99 -11.09 -5.91
CA ALA A 51 -5.54 -12.44 -6.16
C ALA A 51 -6.44 -12.99 -5.02
N ILE A 52 -7.33 -12.16 -4.49
CA ILE A 52 -8.19 -12.47 -3.33
C ILE A 52 -9.53 -13.16 -3.67
N GLY A 53 -9.77 -13.51 -4.94
CA GLY A 53 -10.95 -14.27 -5.38
C GLY A 53 -12.28 -13.59 -5.02
N ASP A 54 -13.22 -14.35 -4.48
CA ASP A 54 -14.57 -13.87 -4.13
C ASP A 54 -14.56 -12.75 -3.07
N ALA A 55 -13.45 -12.56 -2.35
CA ALA A 55 -13.30 -11.46 -1.39
C ALA A 55 -13.23 -10.08 -2.08
N VAL A 56 -13.00 -10.01 -3.39
CA VAL A 56 -13.01 -8.75 -4.15
C VAL A 56 -14.33 -8.01 -3.93
N GLU A 57 -15.47 -8.69 -4.03
CA GLU A 57 -16.79 -8.05 -3.87
C GLU A 57 -17.03 -7.55 -2.45
N GLN A 58 -16.51 -8.27 -1.44
CA GLN A 58 -16.72 -7.96 -0.03
C GLN A 58 -15.84 -6.80 0.45
N LEU A 59 -14.64 -6.66 -0.13
CA LEU A 59 -13.63 -5.68 0.26
C LEU A 59 -13.64 -4.44 -0.64
N ALA A 60 -14.36 -4.48 -1.77
CA ALA A 60 -14.55 -3.33 -2.61
C ALA A 60 -15.34 -2.25 -1.85
N GLU A 61 -14.80 -1.05 -1.87
CA GLU A 61 -15.55 0.13 -1.46
C GLU A 61 -16.58 0.51 -2.53
N ALA A 62 -17.60 1.29 -2.15
CA ALA A 62 -18.48 1.90 -3.13
C ALA A 62 -17.67 2.78 -4.10
N ALA A 63 -18.23 3.13 -5.26
CA ALA A 63 -17.52 3.97 -6.23
C ALA A 63 -17.15 5.36 -5.66
N ASP A 64 -17.91 5.81 -4.66
CA ASP A 64 -17.71 7.01 -3.86
C ASP A 64 -17.01 6.75 -2.51
N GLY A 65 -16.71 5.49 -2.20
CA GLY A 65 -15.99 5.03 -1.00
C GLY A 65 -16.73 5.27 0.32
N PRO A 66 -16.06 5.20 1.48
CA PRO A 66 -15.94 6.45 2.21
C PRO A 66 -15.55 7.61 1.27
#